data_AF-I5BRV0-F1
#
_entry.id   AF-I5BRV0-F1
#
_cell.length_a   1.000
_cell.length_b   1.000
_cell.length_c   1.000
_cell.angle_alpha   90.00
_cell.angle_beta   90.00
_cell.angle_gamma   90.00
#
_symmetry.space_group_name_H-M   'P 1'
#
loop_
_entity.id
_entity.type
_entity.pdbx_description
1 polymer ?
#
loop_
_entity_poly.entity_id
_entity_poly.type
_entity_poly.pdbx_seq_one_letter_code
_entity_poly.pdbx_strand_id
1 'polypeptide(L)'
;MSDLSPNDIVIAQAGIGASGSVREALEGRADIMAMTQATHDAALKPGDPGGLSYGERAALAARVARLNEDEALAAHYMALLEEAGADQAVAAMADPAHDSAGDARRAALLAYTDLVSTHPRDTTPEDIETLKSAGISDADIVRLSELNAFLAYQIRVIAGLKLMRATA
;
A
#
# COMPACT_ATOMS: atom_id res chain seq x y z
N MET A 1 -24.00 -0.21 -15.30
CA MET A 1 -23.14 -1.14 -14.54
C MET A 1 -21.72 -0.79 -14.91
N SER A 2 -20.88 -0.44 -13.93
CA SER A 2 -19.45 -0.25 -14.20
C SER A 2 -18.88 -1.56 -14.74
N ASP A 3 -18.07 -1.51 -15.79
CA ASP A 3 -17.30 -2.68 -16.22
C ASP A 3 -16.04 -2.79 -15.35
N LEU A 4 -15.48 -4.00 -15.24
CA LEU A 4 -14.21 -4.19 -14.54
C LEU A 4 -13.09 -3.54 -15.35
N SER A 5 -12.33 -2.65 -14.71
CA SER A 5 -11.19 -2.01 -15.36
C SER A 5 -10.16 -3.06 -15.79
N PRO A 6 -9.66 -3.00 -17.04
CA PRO A 6 -8.56 -3.87 -17.48
C PRO A 6 -7.24 -3.58 -16.74
N ASN A 7 -7.15 -2.42 -16.07
CA ASN A 7 -5.99 -1.98 -15.29
C ASN A 7 -6.21 -2.10 -13.78
N ASP A 8 -7.25 -2.83 -13.33
CA ASP A 8 -7.49 -3.02 -11.89
C ASP A 8 -6.33 -3.80 -11.26
N ILE A 9 -5.62 -3.14 -10.34
CA ILE A 9 -4.41 -3.69 -9.71
C ILE A 9 -4.72 -4.95 -8.91
N VAL A 10 -5.87 -5.02 -8.24
CA VAL A 10 -6.23 -6.22 -7.45
C VAL A 10 -6.47 -7.41 -8.37
N ILE A 11 -7.20 -7.22 -9.48
CA ILE A 11 -7.45 -8.28 -10.47
C ILE A 11 -6.14 -8.74 -11.11
N ALA A 12 -5.29 -7.80 -11.52
CA ALA A 12 -4.01 -8.08 -12.14
C ALA A 12 -3.08 -8.86 -11.19
N GLN A 13 -2.93 -8.40 -9.94
CA GLN A 13 -2.05 -9.02 -8.95
C GLN A 13 -2.57 -10.36 -8.42
N ALA A 14 -3.89 -10.54 -8.39
CA ALA A 14 -4.49 -11.85 -8.13
C ALA A 14 -4.41 -12.79 -9.35
N GLY A 15 -4.05 -12.28 -10.53
CA GLY A 15 -3.98 -12.99 -11.80
C GLY A 15 -5.31 -13.64 -12.19
N ILE A 16 -6.41 -12.92 -12.01
CA ILE A 16 -7.74 -13.37 -12.42
C ILE A 16 -7.89 -13.14 -13.93
N GLY A 17 -8.24 -14.20 -14.65
CA GLY A 17 -8.45 -14.14 -16.09
C GLY A 17 -9.75 -13.44 -16.49
N ALA A 18 -9.97 -13.30 -17.80
CA ALA A 18 -11.17 -12.68 -18.36
C ALA A 18 -12.43 -13.56 -18.30
N SER A 19 -12.34 -14.77 -17.76
CA SER A 19 -13.46 -15.71 -17.61
C SER A 19 -13.28 -16.60 -16.37
N GLY A 20 -14.35 -17.31 -15.98
CA GLY A 20 -14.36 -18.23 -14.84
C GLY A 20 -15.21 -17.72 -13.67
N SER A 21 -15.53 -18.59 -12.73
CA SER A 21 -16.45 -18.32 -11.62
C SER A 21 -16.02 -17.14 -10.73
N VAL A 22 -14.71 -17.01 -10.47
CA VAL A 22 -14.15 -15.87 -9.72
C VAL A 22 -14.32 -14.56 -10.51
N ARG A 23 -14.12 -14.60 -11.83
CA ARG A 23 -14.31 -13.43 -12.70
C ARG A 23 -15.78 -12.99 -12.69
N GLU A 24 -16.71 -13.91 -12.87
CA GLU A 24 -18.16 -13.63 -12.83
C GLU A 24 -18.58 -13.03 -11.47
N ALA A 25 -18.02 -13.53 -10.37
CA ALA A 25 -18.28 -13.00 -9.04
C ALA A 25 -17.76 -11.56 -8.86
N LEU A 26 -16.64 -11.21 -9.49
CA LEU A 26 -16.09 -9.85 -9.49
C LEU A 26 -16.90 -8.91 -10.40
N GLU A 27 -17.41 -9.38 -11.54
CA GLU A 27 -18.27 -8.60 -12.43
C GLU A 27 -19.56 -8.17 -11.73
N GLY A 28 -20.12 -9.06 -10.90
CA GLY A 28 -21.24 -8.71 -10.00
C GLY A 28 -20.90 -7.70 -8.90
N ARG A 29 -19.62 -7.31 -8.74
CA ARG A 29 -19.09 -6.37 -7.75
C ARG A 29 -18.25 -5.27 -8.38
N ALA A 30 -18.45 -4.98 -9.67
CA ALA A 30 -17.58 -4.07 -10.40
C ALA A 30 -17.50 -2.67 -9.78
N ASP A 31 -18.57 -2.17 -9.15
CA ASP A 31 -18.55 -0.89 -8.44
C ASP A 31 -17.57 -0.90 -7.24
N ILE A 32 -17.47 -2.02 -6.52
CA ILE A 32 -16.53 -2.18 -5.39
C ILE A 32 -15.09 -2.22 -5.92
N MET A 33 -14.86 -2.90 -7.05
CA MET A 33 -13.54 -2.94 -7.70
C MET A 33 -13.12 -1.55 -8.18
N ALA A 34 -14.04 -0.82 -8.82
CA ALA A 34 -13.81 0.56 -9.22
C ALA A 34 -13.47 1.48 -8.02
N MET A 35 -14.19 1.35 -6.90
CA MET A 35 -13.88 2.09 -5.67
C MET A 35 -12.54 1.67 -5.05
N THR A 36 -12.19 0.39 -5.14
CA THR A 36 -10.89 -0.12 -4.67
C THR A 36 -9.75 0.50 -5.48
N GLN A 37 -9.88 0.53 -6.81
CA GLN A 37 -8.90 1.19 -7.69
C GLN A 37 -8.83 2.71 -7.44
N ALA A 38 -9.97 3.38 -7.27
CA ALA A 38 -9.98 4.81 -6.94
C ALA A 38 -9.28 5.10 -5.60
N THR A 39 -9.43 4.21 -4.60
CA THR A 39 -8.77 4.33 -3.31
C THR A 39 -7.27 4.09 -3.41
N HIS A 40 -6.85 3.10 -4.22
CA HIS A 40 -5.44 2.91 -4.58
C HIS A 40 -4.84 4.20 -5.13
N ASP A 41 -5.48 4.79 -6.14
CA ASP A 41 -4.97 5.97 -6.83
C ASP A 41 -4.94 7.18 -5.89
N ALA A 42 -5.97 7.37 -5.06
CA ALA A 42 -6.03 8.45 -4.08
C ALA A 42 -5.01 8.28 -2.94
N ALA A 43 -4.71 7.05 -2.50
CA ALA A 43 -3.75 6.80 -1.43
C ALA A 43 -2.30 7.00 -1.90
N LEU A 44 -1.99 6.62 -3.15
CA LEU A 44 -0.63 6.67 -3.70
C LEU A 44 -0.33 7.99 -4.43
N LYS A 45 -1.31 8.54 -5.16
CA LYS A 45 -1.21 9.77 -5.97
C LYS A 45 -2.36 10.75 -5.66
N PRO A 46 -2.55 11.17 -4.40
CA PRO A 46 -3.57 12.17 -4.05
C PRO A 46 -3.29 13.50 -4.77
N GLY A 47 -4.33 14.29 -5.05
CA GLY A 47 -4.16 15.63 -5.64
C GLY A 47 -3.36 16.60 -4.76
N ASP A 48 -3.41 16.42 -3.44
CA ASP A 48 -2.53 17.07 -2.46
C ASP A 48 -1.72 16.00 -1.69
N PRO A 49 -0.41 15.83 -1.96
CA PRO A 49 0.42 14.85 -1.27
C PRO A 49 0.61 15.16 0.22
N GLY A 50 0.46 16.42 0.64
CA GLY A 50 0.86 16.85 1.98
C GLY A 50 2.35 16.66 2.22
N GLY A 51 2.71 16.27 3.45
CA GLY A 51 4.10 16.00 3.84
C GLY A 51 4.61 14.61 3.46
N LEU A 52 3.81 13.76 2.81
CA LEU A 52 4.22 12.46 2.27
C LEU A 52 4.22 12.50 0.75
N SER A 53 5.42 12.54 0.17
CA SER A 53 5.61 12.54 -1.28
C SER A 53 5.07 11.24 -1.93
N TYR A 54 4.80 11.28 -3.23
CA TYR A 54 4.41 10.08 -3.98
C TYR A 54 5.49 8.99 -3.91
N GLY A 55 6.77 9.39 -3.91
CA GLY A 55 7.90 8.47 -3.73
C GLY A 55 7.87 7.77 -2.37
N GLU A 56 7.65 8.51 -1.28
CA GLU A 56 7.55 7.91 0.06
C GLU A 56 6.35 6.96 0.17
N ARG A 57 5.19 7.34 -0.38
CA ARG A 57 4.00 6.47 -0.39
C ARG A 57 4.27 5.17 -1.14
N ALA A 58 4.89 5.26 -2.31
CA ALA A 58 5.25 4.09 -3.11
C ALA A 58 6.31 3.21 -2.43
N ALA A 59 7.34 3.81 -1.82
CA ALA A 59 8.36 3.09 -1.08
C ALA A 59 7.79 2.35 0.14
N LEU A 60 6.96 3.02 0.96
CA LEU A 60 6.28 2.41 2.09
C LEU A 60 5.34 1.28 1.64
N ALA A 61 4.61 1.48 0.53
CA ALA A 61 3.75 0.44 -0.02
C ALA A 61 4.54 -0.80 -0.50
N ALA A 62 5.68 -0.60 -1.16
CA ALA A 62 6.58 -1.69 -1.54
C ALA A 62 7.14 -2.42 -0.30
N ARG A 63 7.52 -1.68 0.74
CA ARG A 63 7.97 -2.24 2.03
C ARG A 63 6.90 -3.11 2.68
N VAL A 64 5.67 -2.62 2.78
CA VAL A 64 4.52 -3.37 3.34
C VAL A 64 4.22 -4.62 2.52
N ALA A 65 4.26 -4.53 1.19
CA ALA A 65 4.08 -5.70 0.33
C ALA A 65 5.15 -6.78 0.60
N ARG A 66 6.43 -6.39 0.77
CA ARG A 66 7.53 -7.30 1.12
C ARG A 66 7.39 -7.90 2.52
N LEU A 67 6.97 -7.10 3.51
CA LEU A 67 6.67 -7.59 4.87
C LEU A 67 5.54 -8.62 4.89
N ASN A 68 4.69 -8.63 3.85
CA ASN A 68 3.61 -9.60 3.65
C ASN A 68 3.95 -10.66 2.59
N GLU A 69 5.22 -10.79 2.21
CA GLU A 69 5.74 -11.80 1.27
C GLU A 69 5.12 -11.73 -0.15
N ASP A 70 4.60 -10.58 -0.57
CA ASP A 70 4.03 -10.38 -1.92
C ASP A 70 4.98 -9.57 -2.83
N GLU A 71 6.01 -10.23 -3.37
CA GLU A 71 7.01 -9.56 -4.23
C GLU A 71 6.40 -9.07 -5.56
N ALA A 72 5.33 -9.69 -6.05
CA ALA A 72 4.65 -9.23 -7.26
C ALA A 72 3.96 -7.87 -7.02
N LEU A 73 3.30 -7.71 -5.87
CA LEU A 73 2.74 -6.44 -5.47
C LEU A 73 3.84 -5.42 -5.12
N ALA A 74 4.95 -5.86 -4.51
CA ALA A 74 6.09 -4.99 -4.26
C ALA A 74 6.67 -4.43 -5.57
N ALA A 75 6.80 -5.25 -6.62
CA ALA A 75 7.26 -4.82 -7.94
C ALA A 75 6.35 -3.75 -8.57
N HIS A 76 5.03 -3.85 -8.38
CA HIS A 76 4.08 -2.81 -8.79
C HIS A 76 4.36 -1.47 -8.09
N TYR A 77 4.56 -1.50 -6.77
CA TYR A 77 4.88 -0.28 -6.02
C TYR A 77 6.27 0.28 -6.32
N MET A 78 7.25 -0.58 -6.63
CA MET A 78 8.56 -0.15 -7.11
C MET A 78 8.48 0.57 -8.47
N ALA A 79 7.58 0.16 -9.37
CA ALA A 79 7.34 0.88 -10.62
C ALA A 79 6.74 2.27 -10.38
N LEU A 80 5.83 2.42 -9.42
CA LEU A 80 5.30 3.73 -9.01
C LEU A 80 6.37 4.61 -8.36
N LEU A 81 7.28 4.01 -7.60
CA LEU A 81 8.42 4.69 -6.99
C LEU A 81 9.39 5.23 -8.06
N GLU A 82 9.67 4.43 -9.08
CA GLU A 82 10.49 4.84 -10.24
C GLU A 82 9.82 5.98 -11.01
N GLU A 83 8.51 5.86 -11.29
CA GLU A 83 7.72 6.91 -11.95
C GLU A 83 7.74 8.23 -11.17
N ALA A 84 7.73 8.17 -9.84
CA ALA A 84 7.82 9.34 -8.97
C ALA A 84 9.19 10.03 -9.00
N GLY A 85 10.22 9.43 -9.62
CA GLY A 85 11.56 10.00 -9.70
C GLY A 85 12.23 10.18 -8.34
N ALA A 86 11.93 9.29 -7.39
CA ALA A 86 12.40 9.38 -6.02
C ALA A 86 13.94 9.26 -5.93
N ASP A 87 14.54 9.98 -4.99
CA ASP A 87 15.96 9.87 -4.72
C ASP A 87 16.33 8.52 -4.07
N GLN A 88 17.63 8.25 -3.98
CA GLN A 88 18.14 6.99 -3.44
C GLN A 88 17.76 6.78 -1.96
N ALA A 89 17.59 7.86 -1.18
CA ALA A 89 17.25 7.77 0.23
C ALA A 89 15.78 7.34 0.40
N VAL A 90 14.87 7.87 -0.42
CA VAL A 90 13.47 7.44 -0.46
C VAL A 90 13.37 6.03 -1.06
N ALA A 91 14.14 5.72 -2.10
CA ALA A 91 14.11 4.38 -2.69
C ALA A 91 14.57 3.29 -1.71
N ALA A 92 15.54 3.58 -0.86
CA ALA A 92 16.02 2.66 0.18
C ALA A 92 14.95 2.29 1.21
N MET A 93 13.95 3.15 1.44
CA MET A 93 12.84 2.88 2.37
C MET A 93 12.01 1.65 1.97
N ALA A 94 12.02 1.27 0.68
CA ALA A 94 11.26 0.13 0.18
C ALA A 94 11.81 -1.23 0.64
N ASP A 95 13.05 -1.29 1.13
CA ASP A 95 13.66 -2.51 1.67
C ASP A 95 13.38 -2.61 3.18
N PRO A 96 12.64 -3.64 3.65
CA PRO A 96 12.41 -3.87 5.08
C PRO A 96 13.69 -3.91 5.95
N ALA A 97 14.84 -4.29 5.38
CA ALA A 97 16.11 -4.32 6.11
C ALA A 97 16.74 -2.93 6.32
N HIS A 98 16.24 -1.89 5.65
CA HIS A 98 16.71 -0.52 5.81
C HIS A 98 16.08 0.15 7.04
N ASP A 99 16.90 0.80 7.86
CA ASP A 99 16.50 1.46 9.13
C ASP A 99 16.53 3.01 9.08
N SER A 100 16.91 3.60 7.94
CA SER A 100 17.06 5.06 7.74
C SER A 100 17.86 5.77 8.84
N ALA A 101 18.89 5.11 9.39
CA ALA A 101 19.77 5.68 10.41
C ALA A 101 20.28 7.09 10.01
N GLY A 102 20.05 8.08 10.88
CA GLY A 102 20.45 9.47 10.66
C GLY A 102 19.33 10.41 10.18
N ASP A 103 18.15 9.90 9.85
CA ASP A 103 16.95 10.71 9.55
C ASP A 103 15.79 10.30 10.47
N ALA A 104 15.55 11.11 11.50
CA ALA A 104 14.52 10.82 12.52
C ALA A 104 13.11 10.74 11.93
N ARG A 105 12.80 11.52 10.89
CA ARG A 105 11.48 11.51 10.26
C ARG A 105 11.28 10.21 9.48
N ARG A 106 12.25 9.82 8.67
CA ARG A 106 12.17 8.55 7.92
C ARG A 106 12.14 7.35 8.85
N ALA A 107 13.00 7.32 9.87
CA ALA A 107 13.01 6.25 10.86
C ALA A 107 11.64 6.09 11.54
N ALA A 108 10.98 7.20 11.93
CA ALA A 108 9.64 7.16 12.51
C ALA A 108 8.57 6.65 11.52
N LEU A 109 8.62 7.07 10.25
CA LEU A 109 7.71 6.56 9.21
C LEU A 109 7.86 5.05 9.01
N LEU A 110 9.10 4.56 8.93
CA LEU A 110 9.40 3.14 8.76
C LEU A 110 8.93 2.32 9.96
N ALA A 111 9.30 2.73 11.18
CA ALA A 111 8.92 2.03 12.40
C ALA A 111 7.40 1.92 12.56
N TYR A 112 6.67 3.02 12.34
CA TYR A 112 5.21 2.98 12.40
C TYR A 112 4.60 2.10 11.32
N THR A 113 5.07 2.21 10.07
CA THR A 113 4.59 1.41 8.93
C THR A 113 4.80 -0.09 9.18
N ASP A 114 5.95 -0.47 9.72
CA ASP A 114 6.26 -1.87 10.04
C ASP A 114 5.37 -2.38 11.17
N LEU A 115 5.23 -1.59 12.24
CA LEU A 115 4.39 -1.94 13.38
C LEU A 115 2.94 -2.18 12.95
N VAL A 116 2.33 -1.24 12.23
CA VAL A 116 0.92 -1.36 11.84
C VAL A 116 0.68 -2.44 10.78
N SER A 117 1.68 -2.75 9.95
CA SER A 117 1.55 -3.78 8.91
C SER A 117 1.76 -5.19 9.43
N THR A 118 2.61 -5.38 10.46
CA THR A 118 2.98 -6.71 10.98
C THR A 118 2.36 -7.04 12.34
N HIS A 119 2.22 -6.04 13.22
CA HIS A 119 1.73 -6.19 14.60
C HIS A 119 0.69 -5.10 14.95
N PRO A 120 -0.39 -4.92 14.16
CA PRO A 120 -1.33 -3.81 14.35
C PRO A 120 -1.96 -3.75 15.74
N ARG A 121 -2.11 -4.91 16.40
CA ARG A 121 -2.66 -5.03 17.77
C ARG A 121 -1.78 -4.39 18.85
N ASP A 122 -0.50 -4.18 18.55
CA ASP A 122 0.49 -3.65 19.47
C ASP A 122 0.69 -2.14 19.27
N THR A 123 -0.04 -1.52 18.32
CA THR A 123 -0.04 -0.07 18.11
C THR A 123 -0.64 0.64 19.32
N THR A 124 0.05 1.68 19.79
CA THR A 124 -0.29 2.46 20.99
C THR A 124 -0.33 3.96 20.68
N PRO A 125 -0.85 4.80 21.59
CA PRO A 125 -0.74 6.24 21.47
C PRO A 125 0.71 6.76 21.44
N GLU A 126 1.66 6.04 22.03
CA GLU A 126 3.08 6.43 22.06
C GLU A 126 3.72 6.39 20.66
N ASP A 127 3.25 5.50 19.80
CA ASP A 127 3.70 5.42 18.40
C ASP A 127 3.30 6.69 17.61
N ILE A 128 2.11 7.25 17.91
CA ILE A 128 1.65 8.51 17.34
C ILE A 128 2.46 9.69 17.87
N GLU A 129 2.77 9.71 19.17
CA GLU A 129 3.62 10.76 19.76
C GLU A 129 5.06 10.70 19.23
N THR A 130 5.55 9.51 18.88
CA THR A 130 6.84 9.33 18.22
C THR A 130 6.85 9.97 16.83
N LEU A 131 5.80 9.77 16.02
CA LEU A 131 5.65 10.43 14.71
C LEU A 131 5.64 11.96 14.85
N LYS A 132 4.86 12.48 15.80
CA LYS A 132 4.79 13.94 16.07
C LYS A 132 6.13 14.50 16.50
N SER A 133 6.83 13.81 17.39
CA SER A 133 8.17 14.21 17.86
C SER A 133 9.21 14.22 16.74
N ALA A 134 9.01 13.42 15.69
CA ALA A 134 9.80 13.42 14.47
C ALA A 134 9.39 14.52 13.46
N GLY A 135 8.45 15.39 13.82
CA GLY A 135 8.00 16.53 13.00
C GLY A 135 6.91 16.19 11.99
N ILE A 136 6.28 15.02 12.08
CA ILE A 136 5.19 14.62 11.19
C ILE A 136 3.89 15.26 11.69
N SER A 137 3.19 15.97 10.80
CA SER A 137 1.94 16.66 11.15
C SER A 137 0.79 15.69 11.39
N ASP A 138 -0.22 16.08 12.18
CA ASP A 138 -1.41 15.26 12.41
C ASP A 138 -2.10 14.85 11.09
N ALA A 139 -2.16 15.77 10.11
CA ALA A 139 -2.73 15.47 8.79
C ALA A 139 -1.92 14.40 8.03
N ASP A 140 -0.60 14.40 8.19
CA ASP A 140 0.29 13.43 7.57
C ASP A 140 0.28 12.07 8.29
N ILE A 141 0.07 12.06 9.60
CA ILE A 141 -0.18 10.83 10.38
C ILE A 141 -1.48 10.17 9.92
N VAL A 142 -2.53 10.96 9.67
CA VAL A 142 -3.78 10.45 9.09
C VAL A 142 -3.54 9.87 7.71
N ARG A 143 -2.86 10.60 6.80
CA ARG A 143 -2.52 10.10 5.45
C ARG A 143 -1.71 8.80 5.47
N LEU A 144 -0.75 8.69 6.40
CA LEU A 144 0.05 7.48 6.59
C LEU A 144 -0.81 6.31 7.07
N SER A 145 -1.73 6.57 7.99
CA SER A 145 -2.66 5.56 8.53
C SER A 145 -3.65 5.09 7.47
N GLU A 146 -4.17 6.00 6.63
CA GLU A 146 -5.04 5.69 5.49
C GLU A 146 -4.32 4.81 4.46
N LEU A 147 -3.06 5.13 4.13
CA LEU A 147 -2.23 4.30 3.25
C LEU A 147 -2.08 2.88 3.82
N ASN A 148 -1.69 2.76 5.09
CA ASN A 148 -1.51 1.46 5.73
C ASN A 148 -2.82 0.66 5.80
N ALA A 149 -3.94 1.30 6.11
CA ALA A 149 -5.25 0.65 6.13
C ALA A 149 -5.63 0.12 4.75
N PHE A 150 -5.41 0.91 3.69
CA PHE A 150 -5.66 0.49 2.32
C PHE A 150 -4.77 -0.69 1.91
N LEU A 151 -3.46 -0.64 2.18
CA LEU A 151 -2.53 -1.71 1.85
C LEU A 151 -2.91 -3.03 2.54
N ALA A 152 -3.25 -2.94 3.83
CA ALA A 152 -3.68 -4.10 4.59
C ALA A 152 -4.98 -4.71 4.05
N TYR A 153 -5.92 -3.88 3.57
CA TYR A 153 -7.11 -4.36 2.85
C TYR A 153 -6.73 -5.02 1.51
N GLN A 154 -5.95 -4.33 0.68
CA GLN A 154 -5.62 -4.76 -0.67
C GLN A 154 -4.88 -6.10 -0.68
N ILE A 155 -3.87 -6.27 0.17
CA ILE A 155 -3.10 -7.51 0.32
C ILE A 155 -4.01 -8.68 0.65
N ARG A 156 -4.95 -8.50 1.60
CA ARG A 156 -5.90 -9.57 1.99
C ARG A 156 -6.87 -9.93 0.88
N VAL A 157 -7.36 -8.93 0.12
CA VAL A 157 -8.23 -9.19 -1.03
C VAL A 157 -7.47 -9.96 -2.11
N ILE A 158 -6.25 -9.53 -2.46
CA ILE A 158 -5.40 -10.22 -3.44
C ILE A 158 -5.14 -11.66 -3.00
N ALA A 159 -4.75 -11.89 -1.74
CA ALA A 159 -4.51 -13.23 -1.20
C ALA A 159 -5.76 -14.11 -1.26
N GLY A 160 -6.91 -13.58 -0.87
CA GLY A 160 -8.19 -14.29 -0.94
C GLY A 160 -8.57 -14.68 -2.38
N LEU A 161 -8.39 -13.77 -3.34
CA LEU A 161 -8.66 -14.04 -4.75
C LEU A 161 -7.67 -15.05 -5.35
N LYS A 162 -6.38 -15.00 -4.99
CA LYS A 162 -5.37 -15.99 -5.38
C LYS A 162 -5.80 -17.40 -4.91
N LEU A 163 -6.29 -17.52 -3.68
CA LEU A 163 -6.81 -18.77 -3.12
C LEU A 163 -8.07 -19.26 -3.84
N MET A 164 -9.06 -18.38 -4.04
CA MET A 164 -10.30 -18.74 -4.75
C MET A 164 -10.01 -19.23 -6.17
N ARG A 165 -9.11 -18.56 -6.91
CA ARG A 165 -8.67 -18.98 -8.24
C ARG A 165 -8.00 -20.35 -8.22
N ALA A 166 -7.19 -20.66 -7.21
CA ALA A 166 -6.51 -21.95 -7.11
C ALA A 166 -7.47 -23.13 -6.86
N THR A 167 -8.69 -22.84 -6.38
CA THR A 167 -9.73 -23.83 -6.07
C THR A 167 -10.92 -23.83 -7.04
N ALA A 168 -10.93 -22.91 -8.01
CA ALA A 168 -11.99 -22.74 -9.01
C ALA A 168 -11.73 -23.59 -10.25
#